data_AF-A0A0G0N4L4-F1
#
_entry.id   AF-A0A0G0N4L4-F1
#
_cell.length_a   1.000
_cell.length_b   1.000
_cell.length_c   1.000
_cell.angle_alpha   90.00
_cell.angle_beta   90.00
_cell.angle_gamma   90.00
#
_symmetry.space_group_name_H-M   'P 1'
#
loop_
_entity.id
_entity.type
_entity.pdbx_description
1 polymer ?
#
loop_
_entity_poly.entity_id
_entity_poly.type
_entity_poly.pdbx_seq_one_letter_code
_entity_poly.pdbx_strand_id
1 'polypeptide(L)'
;MAESIQYPYLPEGRELLYVPEDNPFMAEAKKMQAKSTDAKNPIGIVLVKDGQIVARASNMSKLTDPKLIKLHSKYCVRRLLKVPSGKGYWMCPGCATSKQHSESRLMAEAKKNKVETEGADVYMYGHWWCCEPCWNAMIKAKINNVYLPEKATELFKR
;
A
#
# COMPACT_ATOMS: atom_id res chain seq x y z
N MET A 1 -5.33 -25.09 -13.32
CA MET A 1 -3.99 -24.48 -13.24
C MET A 1 -4.21 -23.04 -12.83
N ALA A 2 -3.80 -22.64 -11.63
CA ALA A 2 -3.95 -21.25 -11.19
C ALA A 2 -3.08 -20.37 -12.10
N GLU A 3 -3.67 -19.37 -12.76
CA GLU A 3 -2.90 -18.41 -13.56
C GLU A 3 -1.84 -17.75 -12.68
N SER A 4 -0.59 -17.72 -13.15
CA SER A 4 0.48 -17.05 -12.44
C SER A 4 0.26 -15.53 -12.50
N ILE A 5 -0.02 -14.93 -11.34
CA ILE A 5 -0.22 -13.48 -11.24
C ILE A 5 1.10 -12.77 -11.51
N GLN A 6 1.17 -12.00 -12.60
CA GLN A 6 2.34 -11.15 -12.87
C GLN A 6 2.23 -9.82 -12.14
N TYR A 7 3.05 -9.63 -11.11
CA TYR A 7 3.17 -8.35 -10.40
C TYR A 7 4.09 -7.40 -11.15
N PRO A 8 3.83 -6.08 -11.15
CA PRO A 8 4.71 -5.11 -11.76
C PRO A 8 6.09 -5.03 -11.08
N TYR A 9 6.16 -5.44 -9.81
CA TYR A 9 7.40 -5.57 -9.06
C TYR A 9 7.20 -6.52 -7.87
N LEU A 10 8.14 -7.45 -7.70
CA LEU A 10 8.25 -8.33 -6.54
C LEU A 10 9.74 -8.57 -6.28
N PRO A 11 10.29 -8.24 -5.10
CA PRO A 11 11.69 -8.51 -4.76
C PRO A 11 11.99 -10.01 -4.76
N GLU A 12 13.25 -10.37 -5.05
CA GLU A 12 13.72 -11.75 -4.95
C GLU A 12 13.57 -12.29 -3.51
N GLY A 13 13.12 -13.54 -3.38
CA GLY A 13 12.88 -14.18 -2.08
C GLY A 13 11.68 -13.63 -1.30
N ARG A 14 10.84 -12.79 -1.91
CA ARG A 14 9.60 -12.27 -1.32
C ARG A 14 8.40 -12.81 -2.07
N GLU A 15 7.32 -13.00 -1.33
CA GLU A 15 6.02 -13.37 -1.87
C GLU A 15 4.90 -12.54 -1.24
N LEU A 16 3.75 -12.56 -1.90
CA LEU A 16 2.51 -12.03 -1.36
C LEU A 16 1.66 -13.22 -0.94
N LEU A 17 1.31 -13.25 0.34
CA LEU A 17 0.45 -14.27 0.92
C LEU A 17 -1.00 -13.80 0.86
N TYR A 18 -1.92 -14.74 0.96
CA TYR A 18 -3.34 -14.49 0.75
C TYR A 18 -4.16 -15.02 1.91
N VAL A 19 -5.14 -14.22 2.35
CA VAL A 19 -6.09 -14.60 3.40
C VAL A 19 -7.53 -14.23 3.00
N PRO A 20 -8.52 -14.93 3.56
CA PRO A 20 -9.92 -14.54 3.45
C PRO A 20 -10.18 -13.09 3.94
N GLU A 21 -11.17 -12.40 3.36
CA GLU A 21 -11.53 -11.04 3.79
C GLU A 21 -12.09 -10.96 5.22
N ASP A 22 -12.63 -12.07 5.74
CA ASP A 22 -13.13 -12.20 7.11
C ASP A 22 -12.04 -12.51 8.14
N ASN A 23 -10.78 -12.73 7.69
CA ASN A 23 -9.64 -12.79 8.60
C ASN A 23 -9.63 -11.52 9.48
N PRO A 24 -9.49 -11.64 10.81
CA PRO A 24 -9.66 -10.51 11.72
C PRO A 24 -8.69 -9.35 11.45
N PHE A 25 -7.47 -9.64 11.00
CA PHE A 25 -6.47 -8.63 10.66
C PHE A 25 -6.77 -7.96 9.33
N MET A 26 -7.23 -8.74 8.33
CA MET A 26 -7.65 -8.21 7.04
C MET A 26 -8.93 -7.35 7.16
N ALA A 27 -9.88 -7.78 7.99
CA ALA A 27 -11.08 -7.01 8.30
C ALA A 27 -10.74 -5.66 8.96
N GLU A 28 -9.73 -5.61 9.83
CA GLU A 28 -9.24 -4.35 10.39
C GLU A 28 -8.56 -3.48 9.32
N ALA A 29 -7.74 -4.06 8.44
CA ALA A 29 -7.15 -3.34 7.31
C ALA A 29 -8.24 -2.72 6.41
N LYS A 30 -9.33 -3.46 6.15
CA LYS A 30 -10.51 -2.97 5.43
C LYS A 30 -11.19 -1.80 6.16
N LYS A 31 -11.34 -1.85 7.48
CA LYS A 31 -11.86 -0.69 8.25
C LYS A 31 -10.95 0.52 8.13
N MET A 32 -9.64 0.32 8.16
CA MET A 32 -8.66 1.40 8.03
C MET A 32 -8.69 2.06 6.65
N GLN A 33 -9.15 1.37 5.61
CA GLN A 33 -9.34 1.92 4.27
C GLN A 33 -10.21 3.19 4.28
N ALA A 34 -11.23 3.25 5.14
CA ALA A 34 -12.13 4.40 5.27
C ALA A 34 -11.42 5.69 5.75
N LYS A 35 -10.22 5.57 6.34
CA LYS A 35 -9.39 6.71 6.75
C LYS A 35 -8.44 7.17 5.65
N SER A 36 -8.49 6.58 4.45
CA SER A 36 -7.69 7.03 3.33
C SER A 36 -8.19 8.37 2.80
N THR A 37 -7.27 9.25 2.41
CA THR A 37 -7.61 10.48 1.67
C THR A 37 -7.40 10.33 0.17
N ASP A 38 -6.98 9.15 -0.31
CA ASP A 38 -6.89 8.86 -1.74
C ASP A 38 -8.22 8.29 -2.25
N ALA A 39 -8.98 9.13 -2.95
CA ALA A 39 -10.27 8.74 -3.52
C ALA A 39 -10.15 7.72 -4.66
N LYS A 40 -8.98 7.57 -5.30
CA LYS A 40 -8.82 6.67 -6.46
C LYS A 40 -8.49 5.26 -6.01
N ASN A 41 -7.52 5.14 -5.11
CA ASN A 41 -7.06 3.86 -4.58
C ASN A 41 -7.00 3.97 -3.06
N PRO A 42 -8.14 3.92 -2.36
CA PRO A 42 -8.12 3.94 -0.91
C PRO A 42 -7.55 2.62 -0.41
N ILE A 43 -6.53 2.68 0.44
CA ILE A 43 -5.82 1.54 0.99
C ILE A 43 -5.77 1.68 2.51
N GLY A 44 -6.12 0.59 3.20
CA GLY A 44 -5.92 0.43 4.63
C GLY A 44 -4.92 -0.68 4.90
N ILE A 45 -4.15 -0.54 5.97
CA ILE A 45 -3.07 -1.48 6.29
C ILE A 45 -2.87 -1.58 7.80
N VAL A 46 -2.53 -2.78 8.27
CA VAL A 46 -2.21 -3.03 9.67
C VAL A 46 -0.91 -3.82 9.81
N LEU A 47 -0.22 -3.57 10.91
CA LEU A 47 0.97 -4.31 11.34
C LEU A 47 0.57 -5.26 12.47
N VAL A 48 0.88 -6.53 12.30
CA VAL A 48 0.56 -7.59 13.25
C VAL A 48 1.85 -8.19 13.77
N LYS A 49 1.99 -8.28 15.10
CA LYS A 49 3.10 -8.96 15.75
C LYS A 49 2.55 -9.80 16.89
N ASP A 50 3.02 -11.05 17.00
CA ASP A 50 2.57 -12.01 18.02
C ASP A 50 1.04 -12.15 18.10
N GLY A 51 0.38 -12.15 16.93
CA GLY A 51 -1.07 -12.24 16.80
C GLY A 51 -1.85 -10.98 17.19
N GLN A 52 -1.17 -9.85 17.45
CA GLN A 52 -1.80 -8.61 17.87
C GLN A 52 -1.53 -7.47 16.89
N ILE A 53 -2.52 -6.59 16.70
CA ILE A 53 -2.38 -5.41 15.84
C ILE A 53 -1.65 -4.31 16.61
N VAL A 54 -0.38 -4.09 16.24
CA VAL A 54 0.52 -3.15 16.91
C VAL A 54 0.60 -1.79 16.23
N ALA A 55 0.24 -1.68 14.94
CA ALA A 55 0.12 -0.41 14.24
C ALA A 55 -0.94 -0.46 13.13
N ARG A 56 -1.46 0.71 12.75
CA ARG A 56 -2.51 0.86 11.72
C ARG A 56 -2.21 2.10 10.89
N ALA A 57 -2.45 2.03 9.58
CA ALA A 57 -2.34 3.20 8.71
C ALA A 57 -3.31 3.11 7.52
N SER A 58 -3.42 4.23 6.81
CA SER A 58 -4.06 4.34 5.51
C SER A 58 -3.18 5.19 4.60
N ASN A 59 -3.29 5.00 3.28
CA ASN A 59 -2.62 5.87 2.34
C ASN A 59 -3.26 7.28 2.31
N MET A 60 -2.49 8.27 1.90
CA MET A 60 -2.97 9.65 1.78
C MET A 60 -2.67 10.22 0.40
N SER A 61 -3.60 11.03 -0.11
CA SER A 61 -3.32 11.89 -1.24
C SER A 61 -2.62 13.16 -0.77
N LYS A 62 -1.63 13.62 -1.54
CA LYS A 62 -0.97 14.91 -1.33
C LYS A 62 -1.86 16.09 -1.78
N LEU A 63 -2.74 15.85 -2.75
CA LEU A 63 -3.71 16.84 -3.22
C LEU A 63 -5.09 16.50 -2.64
N THR A 64 -5.64 17.41 -1.85
CA THR A 64 -6.99 17.30 -1.28
C THR A 64 -7.95 18.34 -1.87
N ASP A 65 -7.44 19.46 -2.38
CA ASP A 65 -8.26 20.50 -3.02
C ASP A 65 -8.84 20.00 -4.36
N PRO A 66 -10.18 20.01 -4.53
CA PRO A 66 -10.83 19.53 -5.75
C PRO A 66 -10.38 20.22 -7.05
N LYS A 67 -10.07 21.51 -7.01
CA LYS A 67 -9.59 22.27 -8.17
C LYS A 67 -8.20 21.80 -8.57
N LEU A 68 -7.31 21.61 -7.60
CA LEU A 68 -5.96 21.09 -7.85
C LEU A 68 -5.98 19.63 -8.33
N ILE A 69 -6.89 18.80 -7.80
CA ILE A 69 -7.08 17.43 -8.27
C ILE A 69 -7.54 17.43 -9.73
N LYS A 70 -8.51 18.28 -10.09
CA LYS A 70 -9.00 18.41 -11.47
C LYS A 70 -7.90 18.90 -12.41
N LEU A 71 -7.12 19.90 -12.01
CA LEU A 71 -5.97 20.38 -12.78
C LEU A 71 -4.93 19.27 -12.98
N HIS A 72 -4.55 18.58 -11.90
CA HIS A 72 -3.60 17.48 -11.95
C HIS A 72 -4.10 16.32 -12.81
N SER A 73 -5.39 15.98 -12.79
CA SER A 73 -5.92 14.91 -13.64
C SER A 73 -5.74 15.15 -15.14
N LYS A 74 -5.72 16.44 -15.56
CA LYS A 74 -5.51 16.87 -16.95
C LYS A 74 -4.02 17.00 -17.31
N TYR A 75 -3.22 17.51 -16.38
CA TYR A 75 -1.82 17.89 -16.64
C TYR A 75 -0.80 17.08 -15.83
N CYS A 76 -1.16 15.87 -15.40
CA CYS A 76 -0.22 14.98 -14.71
C CYS A 76 0.92 14.60 -15.68
N VAL A 77 2.12 15.10 -15.40
CA VAL A 77 3.32 14.86 -16.22
C VAL A 77 3.58 13.36 -16.43
N ARG A 78 3.37 12.53 -15.39
CA ARG A 78 3.52 11.07 -15.49
C ARG A 78 2.55 10.44 -16.48
N ARG A 79 1.31 10.94 -16.56
CA ARG A 79 0.31 10.45 -17.53
C ARG A 79 0.65 10.89 -18.95
N LEU A 80 1.04 12.16 -19.11
CA LEU A 80 1.44 12.70 -20.41
C LEU A 80 2.64 11.94 -20.99
N LEU A 81 3.60 11.56 -20.14
CA LEU A 81 4.78 10.80 -20.52
C LEU A 81 4.60 9.27 -20.44
N LYS A 82 3.38 8.78 -20.20
CA LYS A 82 3.05 7.33 -20.08
C LYS A 82 3.97 6.55 -19.13
N VAL A 83 4.37 7.18 -18.02
CA VAL A 83 5.23 6.55 -17.01
C VAL A 83 4.45 5.41 -16.32
N PRO A 84 5.02 4.19 -16.23
CA PRO A 84 4.36 3.07 -15.56
C PRO A 84 3.99 3.35 -14.10
N SER A 85 2.93 2.70 -13.63
CA SER A 85 2.58 2.65 -12.21
C SER A 85 3.77 2.13 -11.39
N GLY A 86 3.94 2.65 -10.16
CA GLY A 86 5.12 2.30 -9.35
C GLY A 86 6.38 3.11 -9.63
N LYS A 87 6.47 3.84 -10.77
CA LYS A 87 7.70 4.51 -11.21
C LYS A 87 7.55 6.04 -11.33
N GLY A 88 8.68 6.74 -11.21
CA GLY A 88 8.77 8.18 -11.51
C GLY A 88 7.99 9.10 -10.57
N TYR A 89 7.80 8.73 -9.29
CA TYR A 89 7.04 9.55 -8.33
C TYR A 89 7.59 10.97 -8.15
N TRP A 90 8.89 11.17 -8.35
CA TRP A 90 9.55 12.48 -8.28
C TRP A 90 9.16 13.42 -9.43
N MET A 91 8.66 12.89 -10.54
CA MET A 91 8.38 13.67 -11.77
C MET A 91 7.15 14.57 -11.66
N CYS A 92 6.23 14.29 -10.72
CA CYS A 92 5.00 15.06 -10.59
C CYS A 92 4.66 15.32 -9.13
N PRO A 93 4.70 16.58 -8.66
CA PRO A 93 4.46 16.91 -7.26
C PRO A 93 3.00 16.70 -6.83
N GLY A 94 2.07 16.58 -7.79
CA GLY A 94 0.66 16.30 -7.56
C GLY A 94 0.31 14.81 -7.44
N CYS A 95 1.25 13.91 -7.80
CA CYS A 95 1.10 12.51 -7.48
C CYS A 95 1.42 12.26 -6.00
N ALA A 96 0.69 11.33 -5.38
CA ALA A 96 1.10 10.80 -4.09
C ALA A 96 2.51 10.20 -4.25
N THR A 97 3.44 10.64 -3.40
CA THR A 97 4.78 10.05 -3.33
C THR A 97 4.69 8.74 -2.55
N SER A 98 5.67 7.84 -2.74
CA SER A 98 5.72 6.57 -2.00
C SER A 98 5.66 6.75 -0.48
N LYS A 99 6.13 7.88 0.05
CA LYS A 99 6.02 8.25 1.47
C LYS A 99 4.57 8.35 1.99
N GLN A 100 3.61 8.61 1.11
CA GLN A 100 2.19 8.70 1.46
C GLN A 100 1.42 7.41 1.20
N HIS A 101 2.09 6.38 0.66
CA HIS A 101 1.49 5.06 0.55
C HIS A 101 1.31 4.45 1.93
N SER A 102 0.32 3.58 2.05
CA SER A 102 -0.05 2.86 3.27
C SER A 102 1.15 2.19 3.94
N GLU A 103 1.99 1.50 3.17
CA GLU A 103 3.14 0.72 3.64
C GLU A 103 4.18 1.63 4.29
N SER A 104 4.58 2.70 3.60
CA SER A 104 5.54 3.67 4.13
C SER A 104 5.00 4.41 5.36
N ARG A 105 3.70 4.74 5.34
CA ARG A 105 3.03 5.39 6.47
C ARG A 105 2.91 4.47 7.67
N LEU A 106 2.65 3.18 7.47
CA LEU A 106 2.63 2.18 8.52
C LEU A 106 3.99 2.06 9.20
N MET A 107 5.07 2.01 8.43
CA MET A 107 6.43 1.99 8.99
C MET A 107 6.76 3.27 9.75
N ALA A 108 6.31 4.43 9.25
CA ALA A 108 6.47 5.71 9.96
C ALA A 108 5.67 5.76 11.26
N GLU A 109 4.45 5.23 11.27
CA GLU A 109 3.59 5.16 12.45
C GLU A 109 4.17 4.21 13.50
N ALA A 110 4.64 3.03 13.09
CA ALA A 110 5.32 2.08 13.97
C ALA A 110 6.56 2.73 14.60
N LYS A 111 7.40 3.41 13.80
CA LYS A 111 8.57 4.13 14.30
C LYS A 111 8.20 5.24 15.28
N LYS A 112 7.17 6.05 14.96
CA LYS A 112 6.69 7.15 15.81
C LYS A 112 6.24 6.62 17.18
N ASN A 113 5.54 5.49 17.21
CA ASN A 113 5.04 4.87 18.42
C ASN A 113 6.04 3.90 19.08
N LYS A 114 7.30 3.86 18.61
CA LYS A 114 8.36 2.97 19.10
C LYS A 114 7.95 1.48 19.10
N VAL A 115 7.14 1.08 18.13
CA VAL A 115 6.70 -0.30 17.92
C VAL A 115 7.81 -1.06 17.21
N GLU A 116 8.13 -2.25 17.72
CA GLU A 116 9.06 -3.17 17.07
C GLU A 116 8.42 -3.81 15.84
N THR A 117 9.06 -3.65 14.68
CA THR A 117 8.57 -4.17 13.39
C THR A 117 9.24 -5.47 12.97
N GLU A 118 10.37 -5.82 13.59
CA GLU A 118 11.12 -7.02 13.24
C GLU A 118 10.30 -8.28 13.53
N GLY A 119 10.18 -9.13 12.51
CA GLY A 119 9.39 -10.36 12.55
C GLY A 119 7.88 -10.14 12.45
N ALA A 120 7.41 -8.89 12.33
CA ALA A 120 5.99 -8.59 12.20
C ALA A 120 5.48 -8.84 10.78
N ASP A 121 4.18 -9.10 10.66
CA ASP A 121 3.46 -9.28 9.41
C ASP A 121 2.61 -8.06 9.06
N VAL A 122 2.38 -7.85 7.78
CA VAL A 122 1.56 -6.74 7.27
C VAL A 122 0.33 -7.29 6.57
N TYR A 123 -0.85 -6.73 6.88
CA TYR A 123 -2.11 -7.06 6.20
C TYR A 123 -2.62 -5.81 5.51
N MET A 124 -2.83 -5.90 4.19
CA MET A 124 -3.20 -4.75 3.35
C MET A 124 -4.49 -5.01 2.57
N TYR A 125 -5.40 -4.04 2.61
CA TYR A 125 -6.66 -4.06 1.88
C TYR A 125 -6.80 -2.83 0.97
N GLY A 126 -7.27 -3.03 -0.26
CA GLY A 126 -7.47 -1.94 -1.24
C GLY A 126 -6.43 -1.90 -2.36
N HIS A 127 -5.48 -2.84 -2.38
CA HIS A 127 -4.51 -2.99 -3.47
C HIS A 127 -4.09 -4.46 -3.68
N TRP A 128 -3.47 -4.76 -4.82
CA TRP A 128 -3.13 -6.12 -5.24
C TRP A 128 -1.61 -6.39 -5.38
N TRP A 129 -0.79 -5.38 -5.12
CA TRP A 129 0.68 -5.47 -5.15
C TRP A 129 1.29 -4.29 -4.40
N CYS A 130 2.60 -4.33 -4.14
CA CYS A 130 3.34 -3.22 -3.52
C CYS A 130 4.43 -2.73 -4.47
N CYS A 131 4.62 -1.41 -4.57
CA CYS A 131 5.69 -0.86 -5.40
C CYS A 131 7.08 -1.01 -4.74
N GLU A 132 8.14 -0.92 -5.54
CA GLU A 132 9.53 -1.07 -5.08
C GLU A 132 9.89 -0.23 -3.84
N PRO A 133 9.60 1.08 -3.77
CA PRO A 133 9.87 1.85 -2.56
C PRO A 133 9.15 1.34 -1.30
N CYS A 134 7.95 0.76 -1.46
CA CYS A 134 7.17 0.24 -0.35
C CYS A 134 7.73 -1.10 0.13
N TRP A 135 8.11 -1.98 -0.80
CA TRP A 135 8.88 -3.19 -0.47
C TRP A 135 10.18 -2.86 0.25
N ASN A 136 10.97 -1.92 -0.26
CA ASN A 136 12.22 -1.51 0.36
C ASN A 136 12.00 -0.98 1.78
N ALA A 137 10.90 -0.24 2.03
CA ALA A 137 10.55 0.22 3.37
C ALA A 137 10.22 -0.95 4.32
N MET A 138 9.43 -1.93 3.85
CA MET A 138 9.06 -3.12 4.65
C MET A 138 10.26 -4.05 4.90
N ILE A 139 11.10 -4.28 3.90
CA ILE A 139 12.33 -5.08 4.03
C ILE A 139 13.30 -4.43 5.03
N LYS A 140 13.50 -3.11 4.93
CA LYS A 140 14.33 -2.37 5.89
C LYS A 140 13.79 -2.44 7.31
N ALA A 141 12.47 -2.50 7.46
CA ALA A 141 11.80 -2.68 8.75
C ALA A 141 11.74 -4.15 9.22
N LYS A 142 12.33 -5.07 8.46
CA LYS A 142 12.37 -6.53 8.73
C LYS A 142 10.98 -7.15 8.91
N ILE A 143 10.03 -6.69 8.09
CA ILE A 143 8.70 -7.31 7.98
C ILE A 143 8.86 -8.73 7.43
N ASN A 144 8.24 -9.69 8.10
CA ASN A 144 8.28 -11.09 7.72
C ASN A 144 7.42 -11.31 6.47
N ASN A 145 6.09 -11.22 6.59
CA ASN A 145 5.17 -11.47 5.48
C ASN A 145 4.28 -10.26 5.14
N VAL A 146 3.76 -10.28 3.91
CA VAL A 146 2.75 -9.33 3.43
C VAL A 146 1.54 -10.11 2.94
N TYR A 147 0.38 -9.85 3.55
CA TYR A 147 -0.88 -10.50 3.28
C TYR A 147 -1.85 -9.58 2.53
N LEU A 148 -2.46 -10.13 1.50
CA LEU A 148 -3.53 -9.54 0.68
C LEU A 148 -4.81 -10.39 0.78
N PRO A 149 -5.99 -9.86 0.42
CA PRO A 149 -7.17 -10.70 0.31
C PRO A 149 -7.05 -11.69 -0.85
N GLU A 150 -7.54 -12.93 -0.72
CA GLU A 150 -7.45 -14.02 -1.72
C GLU A 150 -7.82 -13.63 -3.16
N LYS A 151 -8.67 -12.62 -3.33
CA LYS A 151 -9.10 -12.09 -4.63
C LYS A 151 -8.59 -10.69 -4.91
N ALA A 152 -7.48 -10.27 -4.30
CA ALA A 152 -6.97 -8.91 -4.40
C ALA A 152 -6.82 -8.43 -5.85
N THR A 153 -6.31 -9.28 -6.73
CA THR A 153 -6.16 -8.96 -8.15
C THR A 153 -7.51 -8.70 -8.81
N GLU A 154 -8.51 -9.56 -8.61
CA GLU A 154 -9.87 -9.37 -9.15
C GLU A 154 -10.55 -8.12 -8.58
N LEU A 155 -10.35 -7.85 -7.29
CA LEU A 155 -10.98 -6.75 -6.58
C LEU A 155 -10.37 -5.38 -6.92
N PHE A 156 -9.05 -5.33 -7.16
CA PHE A 156 -8.31 -4.06 -7.18
C PHE A 156 -7.48 -3.82 -8.45
N LYS A 157 -7.31 -4.79 -9.34
CA LYS A 157 -6.65 -4.56 -10.64
C LYS A 157 -7.63 -3.83 -11.56
N ARG A 158 -7.24 -2.63 -12.01
CA ARG A 158 -8.01 -1.72 -12.85
C ARG A 158 -7.16 -1.20 -13.99
#